data_AF-A0A7T0DWY7-F1
#
_entry.id   AF-A0A7T0DWY7-F1
#
_cell.length_a   1.000
_cell.length_b   1.000
_cell.length_c   1.000
_cell.angle_alpha   90.00
_cell.angle_beta   90.00
_cell.angle_gamma   90.00
#
_symmetry.space_group_name_H-M   'P 1'
#
loop_
_entity.id
_entity.type
_entity.pdbx_description
1 polymer ?
#
loop_
_entity_poly.entity_id
_entity_poly.type
_entity_poly.pdbx_seq_one_letter_code
_entity_poly.pdbx_strand_id
1 'polypeptide(L)'
;MKKIQFFVYMGFSLIMASMVYSYFSTFNEPGMSFATVLLALITLAFWSMVMIISFWWSIIAIPSIQENHPALTQKFPKFFNNFLLPIIIVILLLIAGQANVYMMNLQGKNLGFMIEDQFSEAKSAGIFNREKWIEIKAKQDESIKLADKQATAATLEKNNKDYIESKINSLDKSSGKYLVAENIYKQHGVWVDDYIAVQKKSCSREFNRLLAANAASEQAIEYWNETSDSLTRSGVSPFAGGRSPTTDPDIQRTSNDIRFARSQLENCGIAHLNEIEHRVTVQTDN
;
A
#
# COMPACT_ATOMS: atom_id res chain seq x y z
N MET A 1 -32.09 -3.37 40.74
CA MET A 1 -31.08 -2.30 40.57
C MET A 1 -29.89 -2.41 41.53
N LYS A 2 -30.07 -2.56 42.86
CA LYS A 2 -28.96 -2.59 43.84
C LYS A 2 -27.90 -3.71 43.62
N LYS A 3 -28.31 -4.90 43.18
CA LYS A 3 -27.39 -6.01 42.86
C LYS A 3 -26.41 -5.67 41.72
N ILE A 4 -26.88 -4.98 40.69
CA ILE A 4 -26.03 -4.57 39.55
C ILE A 4 -25.00 -3.53 40.01
N GLN A 5 -25.42 -2.59 40.87
CA GLN A 5 -24.52 -1.58 41.44
C GLN A 5 -23.38 -2.24 42.24
N PHE A 6 -23.68 -3.23 43.08
CA PHE A 6 -22.66 -4.00 43.79
C PHE A 6 -21.59 -4.54 42.83
N PHE A 7 -21.99 -5.27 41.78
CA PHE A 7 -21.06 -5.87 40.82
C PHE A 7 -20.26 -4.83 40.03
N VAL A 8 -20.89 -3.72 39.63
CA VAL A 8 -20.22 -2.63 38.91
C VAL A 8 -19.14 -1.98 39.76
N TYR A 9 -19.47 -1.57 40.99
CA TYR A 9 -18.49 -0.89 41.87
C TYR A 9 -17.44 -1.85 42.42
N MET A 10 -17.79 -3.12 42.67
CA MET A 10 -16.82 -4.14 43.08
C MET A 10 -15.83 -4.43 41.95
N GLY A 11 -16.34 -4.69 40.73
CA GLY A 11 -15.50 -4.95 39.57
C GLY A 11 -14.60 -3.76 39.25
N PHE A 12 -15.14 -2.54 39.30
CA PHE A 12 -14.35 -1.33 39.13
C PHE A 12 -13.28 -1.15 40.21
N SER A 13 -13.61 -1.42 41.49
CA SER A 13 -12.63 -1.37 42.58
C SER A 13 -11.50 -2.38 42.40
N LEU A 14 -11.80 -3.61 41.95
CA LEU A 14 -10.78 -4.62 41.64
C LEU A 14 -9.86 -4.20 40.49
N ILE A 15 -10.41 -3.60 39.44
CA ILE A 15 -9.60 -3.02 38.35
C ILE A 15 -8.68 -1.93 38.91
N MET A 16 -9.21 -1.00 39.70
CA MET A 16 -8.43 0.06 40.33
C MET A 16 -7.35 -0.50 41.26
N ALA A 17 -7.62 -1.58 42.01
CA ALA A 17 -6.64 -2.23 42.86
C ALA A 17 -5.47 -2.80 42.05
N SER A 18 -5.76 -3.43 40.91
CA SER A 18 -4.73 -3.91 39.99
C SER A 18 -3.88 -2.75 39.43
N MET A 19 -4.52 -1.66 39.02
CA MET A 19 -3.82 -0.45 38.54
C MET A 19 -2.94 0.18 39.61
N VAL A 20 -3.43 0.31 40.85
CA VAL A 20 -2.67 0.83 41.99
C VAL A 20 -1.48 -0.06 42.30
N TYR A 21 -1.67 -1.38 42.31
CA TYR A 21 -0.61 -2.35 42.57
C TYR A 21 0.50 -2.28 41.52
N SER A 22 0.14 -2.29 40.23
CA SER A 22 1.12 -2.20 39.15
C SER A 22 1.86 -0.85 39.15
N TYR A 23 1.19 0.22 39.57
CA TYR A 23 1.79 1.56 39.59
C TYR A 23 2.97 1.69 40.55
N PHE A 24 3.09 0.83 41.58
CA PHE A 24 4.24 0.87 42.49
C PHE A 24 5.58 0.63 41.80
N SER A 25 5.62 -0.08 40.66
CA SER A 25 6.86 -0.24 39.91
C SER A 25 7.41 1.09 39.40
N THR A 26 6.54 2.10 39.18
CA THR A 26 6.91 3.43 38.69
C THR A 26 7.94 4.12 39.56
N PHE A 27 7.92 3.89 40.88
CA PHE A 27 8.88 4.51 41.81
C PHE A 27 10.32 4.04 41.61
N ASN A 28 10.51 2.87 41.02
CA ASN A 28 11.83 2.30 40.75
C ASN A 28 12.30 2.52 39.30
N GLU A 29 11.52 3.23 38.50
CA GLU A 29 11.85 3.44 37.09
C GLU A 29 12.96 4.48 36.90
N PRO A 30 13.75 4.37 35.81
CA PRO A 30 14.70 5.39 35.42
C PRO A 30 14.02 6.75 35.19
N GLY A 31 14.75 7.84 35.42
CA GLY A 31 14.27 9.20 35.15
C GLY A 31 13.42 9.82 36.27
N MET A 32 13.22 9.08 37.36
CA MET A 32 12.50 9.57 38.53
C MET A 32 13.36 10.57 39.32
N SER A 33 12.97 11.85 39.29
CA SER A 33 13.44 12.91 40.18
C SER A 33 12.48 13.13 41.35
N PHE A 34 12.88 13.95 42.32
CA PHE A 34 12.03 14.31 43.47
C PHE A 34 10.64 14.82 43.06
N ALA A 35 10.57 15.69 42.04
CA ALA A 35 9.31 16.22 41.55
C ALA A 35 8.40 15.15 40.91
N THR A 36 8.97 14.22 40.14
CA THR A 36 8.20 13.11 39.55
C THR A 36 7.74 12.12 40.62
N VAL A 37 8.54 11.87 41.66
CA VAL A 37 8.13 11.03 42.80
C VAL A 37 6.96 11.67 43.54
N LEU A 38 7.00 12.98 43.78
CA LEU A 38 5.90 13.70 44.42
C LEU A 38 4.61 13.60 43.60
N LEU A 39 4.68 13.77 42.28
CA LEU A 39 3.53 13.63 41.40
C LEU A 39 3.00 12.19 41.35
N ALA A 40 3.89 11.19 41.35
CA ALA A 40 3.51 9.78 41.42
C ALA A 40 2.78 9.46 42.73
N LEU A 41 3.22 10.02 43.86
CA LEU A 41 2.52 9.90 45.14
C LEU A 41 1.12 10.54 45.10
N ILE A 42 1.00 11.71 44.45
CA ILE A 42 -0.30 12.38 44.26
C ILE A 42 -1.24 11.51 43.41
N THR A 43 -0.77 11.00 42.26
CA THR A 43 -1.55 10.09 41.40
C THR A 43 -1.98 8.84 42.17
N LEU A 44 -1.05 8.21 42.90
CA LEU A 44 -1.32 7.03 43.72
C LEU A 44 -2.37 7.31 44.79
N ALA A 45 -2.30 8.46 45.46
CA ALA A 45 -3.27 8.85 46.48
C ALA A 45 -4.68 8.99 45.88
N PHE A 46 -4.82 9.67 44.74
CA PHE A 46 -6.12 9.83 44.09
C PHE A 46 -6.69 8.51 43.55
N TRP A 47 -5.88 7.65 42.94
CA TRP A 47 -6.32 6.32 42.51
C TRP A 47 -6.69 5.42 43.69
N SER A 48 -5.95 5.50 44.80
CA SER A 48 -6.28 4.77 46.04
C SER A 48 -7.59 5.27 46.65
N MET A 49 -7.84 6.59 46.66
CA MET A 49 -9.12 7.15 47.09
C MET A 49 -10.27 6.62 46.23
N VAL A 50 -10.12 6.61 44.90
CA VAL A 50 -11.14 6.06 43.98
C VAL A 50 -11.39 4.57 44.24
N MET A 51 -10.34 3.79 44.44
CA MET A 51 -10.43 2.37 44.79
C MET A 51 -11.22 2.16 46.08
N ILE A 52 -10.87 2.89 47.15
CA ILE A 52 -11.50 2.79 48.48
C ILE A 52 -12.97 3.24 48.40
N ILE A 53 -13.26 4.37 47.76
CA ILE A 53 -14.62 4.90 47.60
C ILE A 53 -15.50 3.89 46.86
N SER A 54 -14.97 3.30 45.78
CA SER A 54 -15.72 2.31 44.98
C SER A 54 -15.94 1.01 45.74
N PHE A 55 -14.93 0.53 46.47
CA PHE A 55 -15.04 -0.66 47.31
C PHE A 55 -16.10 -0.47 48.39
N TRP A 56 -16.00 0.65 49.10
CA TRP A 56 -16.91 0.98 50.20
C TRP A 56 -18.34 1.15 49.70
N TRP A 57 -18.54 1.80 48.55
CA TRP A 57 -19.86 1.97 47.95
C TRP A 57 -20.47 0.64 47.47
N SER A 58 -19.63 -0.28 47.00
CA SER A 58 -20.07 -1.64 46.66
C SER A 58 -20.64 -2.36 47.89
N ILE A 59 -19.92 -2.35 49.02
CA ILE A 59 -20.38 -2.99 50.27
C ILE A 59 -21.73 -2.43 50.74
N ILE A 60 -21.91 -1.11 50.66
CA ILE A 60 -23.16 -0.45 51.06
C ILE A 60 -24.32 -0.81 50.12
N ALA A 61 -24.06 -1.19 48.86
CA ALA A 61 -25.12 -1.60 47.93
C ALA A 61 -25.75 -2.96 48.27
N ILE A 62 -25.17 -3.72 49.21
CA ILE A 62 -25.69 -5.02 49.66
C ILE A 62 -26.87 -4.82 50.62
N PRO A 63 -28.09 -5.31 50.32
CA PRO A 63 -29.27 -5.09 51.16
C PRO A 63 -29.12 -5.59 52.61
N SER A 64 -28.50 -6.75 52.83
CA SER A 64 -28.28 -7.31 54.16
C SER A 64 -27.36 -6.46 55.04
N ILE A 65 -26.39 -5.75 54.44
CA ILE A 65 -25.50 -4.82 55.17
C ILE A 65 -26.28 -3.56 55.55
N GLN A 66 -27.17 -3.07 54.69
CA GLN A 66 -28.03 -1.91 55.00
C GLN A 66 -28.98 -2.21 56.16
N GLU A 67 -29.53 -3.42 56.20
CA GLU A 67 -30.48 -3.86 57.24
C GLU A 67 -29.79 -4.16 58.57
N ASN A 68 -28.63 -4.82 58.55
CA ASN A 68 -27.91 -5.21 59.77
C ASN A 68 -27.04 -4.08 60.37
N HIS A 69 -26.64 -3.11 59.55
CA HIS A 69 -25.74 -2.01 59.97
C HIS A 69 -26.25 -0.64 59.50
N PRO A 70 -27.42 -0.18 59.99
CA PRO A 70 -28.04 1.07 59.54
C PRO A 70 -27.18 2.31 59.82
N ALA A 71 -26.33 2.27 60.85
CA ALA A 71 -25.40 3.35 61.20
C ALA A 71 -24.37 3.64 60.09
N LEU A 72 -24.04 2.65 59.25
CA LEU A 72 -23.18 2.85 58.09
C LEU A 72 -23.89 3.68 57.01
N THR A 73 -25.20 3.51 56.84
CA THR A 73 -25.99 4.26 55.84
C THR A 73 -26.51 5.61 56.31
N GLN A 74 -26.81 5.77 57.61
CA GLN A 74 -27.44 6.97 58.17
C GLN A 74 -26.51 8.18 58.29
N LYS A 75 -25.20 7.95 58.42
CA LYS A 75 -24.21 9.02 58.61
C LYS A 75 -23.65 9.61 57.31
N PHE A 76 -24.10 9.12 56.15
CA PHE A 76 -23.64 9.70 54.89
C PHE A 76 -24.26 11.09 54.67
N PRO A 77 -23.44 12.10 54.33
CA PRO A 77 -23.95 13.39 53.88
C PRO A 77 -24.90 13.17 52.71
N LYS A 78 -26.05 13.86 52.69
CA LYS A 78 -27.07 13.74 51.62
C LYS A 78 -26.53 13.92 50.19
N PHE A 79 -25.35 14.53 50.06
CA PHE A 79 -24.63 14.73 48.80
C PHE A 79 -24.04 13.45 48.21
N PHE A 80 -23.70 12.43 49.01
CA PHE A 80 -23.21 11.14 48.52
C PHE A 80 -24.38 10.25 48.12
N ASN A 81 -24.81 10.38 46.87
CA ASN A 81 -25.87 9.59 46.27
C ASN A 81 -25.39 8.90 44.98
N ASN A 82 -26.20 7.99 44.45
CA ASN A 82 -25.90 7.21 43.24
C ASN A 82 -25.68 8.05 41.97
N PHE A 83 -26.00 9.35 41.99
CA PHE A 83 -25.82 10.27 40.87
C PHE A 83 -24.51 11.07 40.97
N LEU A 84 -24.20 11.57 42.17
CA LEU A 84 -23.06 12.46 42.42
C LEU A 84 -21.76 11.69 42.64
N LEU A 85 -21.84 10.44 43.12
CA LEU A 85 -20.66 9.60 43.33
C LEU A 85 -19.89 9.27 42.03
N PRO A 86 -20.53 8.84 40.93
CA PRO A 86 -19.84 8.70 39.65
C PRO A 86 -19.13 9.98 39.21
N ILE A 87 -19.74 11.15 39.43
CA ILE A 87 -19.16 12.45 39.06
C ILE A 87 -17.89 12.72 39.88
N ILE A 88 -17.92 12.48 41.20
CA ILE A 88 -16.74 12.60 42.06
C ILE A 88 -15.63 11.65 41.59
N ILE A 89 -15.97 10.38 41.33
CA ILE A 89 -14.99 9.38 40.85
C ILE A 89 -14.32 9.86 39.55
N VAL A 90 -15.10 10.35 38.59
CA VAL A 90 -14.56 10.88 37.32
C VAL A 90 -13.63 12.06 37.56
N ILE A 91 -14.00 13.02 38.42
CA ILE A 91 -13.16 14.17 38.73
C ILE A 91 -11.82 13.72 39.35
N LEU A 92 -11.85 12.79 40.30
CA LEU A 92 -10.63 12.26 40.93
C LEU A 92 -9.73 11.54 39.91
N LEU A 93 -10.33 10.77 38.99
CA LEU A 93 -9.60 10.11 37.91
C LEU A 93 -8.97 11.12 36.94
N LEU A 94 -9.68 12.20 36.60
CA LEU A 94 -9.15 13.26 35.74
C LEU A 94 -7.94 13.95 36.39
N ILE A 95 -8.02 14.29 37.68
CA ILE A 95 -6.91 14.90 38.42
C ILE A 95 -5.70 13.94 38.44
N ALA A 96 -5.93 12.67 38.77
CA ALA A 96 -4.89 11.66 38.79
C ALA A 96 -4.24 11.44 37.42
N GLY A 97 -5.06 11.44 36.36
CA GLY A 97 -4.62 11.30 34.97
C GLY A 97 -3.75 12.47 34.52
N GLN A 98 -4.15 13.71 34.83
CA GLN A 98 -3.34 14.90 34.52
C GLN A 98 -2.01 14.91 35.28
N ALA A 99 -2.02 14.57 36.58
CA ALA A 99 -0.81 14.44 37.37
C ALA A 99 0.14 13.37 36.79
N ASN A 100 -0.42 12.24 36.35
CA ASN A 100 0.36 11.16 35.74
C ASN A 100 0.98 11.58 34.40
N VAL A 101 0.23 12.25 33.52
CA VAL A 101 0.74 12.76 32.24
C VAL A 101 1.86 13.78 32.47
N TYR A 102 1.67 14.71 33.39
CA TYR A 102 2.69 15.71 33.71
C TYR A 102 3.96 15.05 34.27
N MET A 103 3.80 14.05 35.14
CA MET A 103 4.91 13.27 35.68
C MET A 103 5.64 12.48 34.58
N MET A 104 4.94 11.82 33.67
CA MET A 104 5.54 11.11 32.53
C MET A 104 6.34 12.06 31.63
N ASN A 105 5.83 13.27 31.37
CA ASN A 105 6.55 14.27 30.57
C ASN A 105 7.84 14.72 31.26
N LEU A 106 7.81 14.95 32.58
CA LEU A 106 9.00 15.29 33.35
C LEU A 106 10.00 14.12 33.41
N GLN A 107 9.51 12.89 33.60
CA GLN A 107 10.34 11.68 33.59
C GLN A 107 11.04 11.51 32.23
N GLY A 108 10.31 11.66 31.13
CA GLY A 108 10.87 11.62 29.77
C GLY A 108 11.93 12.71 29.57
N LYS A 109 11.65 13.94 29.99
CA LYS A 109 12.60 15.05 29.91
C LYS A 109 13.87 14.79 30.73
N ASN A 110 13.76 14.20 31.92
CA ASN A 110 14.92 13.82 32.74
C ASN A 110 15.78 12.76 32.06
N LEU A 111 15.17 11.91 31.23
CA LEU A 111 15.84 10.89 30.41
C LEU A 111 16.31 11.41 29.04
N GLY A 112 16.17 12.72 28.79
CA GLY A 112 16.58 13.37 27.56
C GLY A 112 15.59 13.23 26.39
N PHE A 113 14.43 12.61 26.58
CA PHE A 113 13.38 12.54 25.55
C PHE A 113 12.80 13.93 25.29
N MET A 114 12.60 14.23 24.01
CA MET A 114 11.84 15.38 23.53
C MET A 114 10.36 15.02 23.41
N ILE A 115 9.50 16.03 23.28
CA ILE A 115 8.04 15.83 23.16
C ILE A 115 7.70 14.96 21.94
N GLU A 116 8.42 15.14 20.84
CA GLU A 116 8.29 14.40 19.58
C GLU A 116 8.67 12.93 19.70
N ASP A 117 9.49 12.58 20.70
CA ASP A 117 9.97 11.22 20.90
C ASP A 117 8.89 10.32 21.52
N GLN A 118 7.71 10.82 21.89
CA GLN A 118 6.59 10.01 22.41
C GLN A 118 7.01 9.07 23.57
N PHE A 119 7.64 9.62 24.61
CA PHE A 119 8.17 8.86 25.75
C PHE A 119 7.15 7.89 26.39
N SER A 120 5.85 8.22 26.38
CA SER A 120 4.80 7.31 26.88
C SER A 120 4.76 5.97 26.16
N GLU A 121 5.05 5.96 24.85
CA GLU A 121 5.09 4.76 24.02
C GLU A 121 6.41 4.00 24.20
N ALA A 122 7.52 4.73 24.31
CA ALA A 122 8.80 4.12 24.69
C ALA A 122 8.70 3.41 26.05
N LYS A 123 8.05 4.06 27.03
CA LYS A 123 7.82 3.52 28.37
C LYS A 123 6.92 2.28 28.37
N SER A 124 5.85 2.26 27.57
CA SER A 124 4.98 1.06 27.47
C SER A 124 5.70 -0.13 26.85
N ALA A 125 6.70 0.12 26.00
CA ALA A 125 7.62 -0.88 25.47
C ALA A 125 8.80 -1.22 26.42
N GLY A 126 8.86 -0.62 27.62
CA GLY A 126 9.93 -0.82 28.60
C GLY A 126 11.27 -0.18 28.23
N ILE A 127 11.26 0.82 27.35
CA ILE A 127 12.46 1.49 26.83
C ILE A 127 12.62 2.86 27.47
N PHE A 128 13.66 3.01 28.29
CA PHE A 128 14.00 4.25 28.98
C PHE A 128 15.23 4.96 28.41
N ASN A 129 15.86 4.40 27.37
CA ASN A 129 16.97 5.01 26.66
C ASN A 129 16.45 5.60 25.34
N ARG A 130 16.66 6.91 25.16
CA ARG A 130 16.20 7.66 23.99
C ARG A 130 16.81 7.16 22.67
N GLU A 131 18.12 6.94 22.63
CA GLU A 131 18.82 6.51 21.41
C GLU A 131 18.30 5.16 20.93
N LYS A 132 18.13 4.22 21.87
CA LYS A 132 17.53 2.91 21.60
C LYS A 132 16.10 3.02 21.07
N TRP A 133 15.31 3.94 21.62
CA TRP A 133 13.95 4.19 21.16
C TRP A 133 13.91 4.75 19.74
N ILE A 134 14.76 5.74 19.43
CA ILE A 134 14.87 6.32 18.09
C ILE A 134 15.27 5.26 17.06
N GLU A 135 16.23 4.39 17.40
CA GLU A 135 16.65 3.31 16.51
C GLU A 135 15.50 2.33 16.22
N ILE A 136 14.74 1.93 17.24
CA ILE A 136 13.60 1.02 17.08
C ILE A 136 12.51 1.66 16.23
N LYS A 137 12.18 2.93 16.50
CA LYS A 137 11.18 3.68 15.73
C LYS A 137 11.59 3.83 14.27
N ALA A 138 12.85 4.14 14.00
CA ALA A 138 13.38 4.23 12.64
C ALA A 138 13.27 2.90 11.88
N LYS A 139 13.61 1.77 12.52
CA LYS A 139 13.45 0.43 11.92
C LYS A 139 11.98 0.09 11.66
N GLN A 140 11.09 0.45 12.59
CA GLN A 140 9.66 0.25 12.43
C GLN A 140 9.11 1.07 11.26
N ASP A 141 9.45 2.35 11.17
CA ASP A 141 9.06 3.22 10.06
C ASP A 141 9.62 2.73 8.72
N GLU A 142 10.85 2.22 8.69
CA GLU A 142 11.43 1.60 7.49
C GLU A 142 10.66 0.34 7.09
N SER A 143 10.32 -0.53 8.05
CA SER A 143 9.55 -1.74 7.79
C SER A 143 8.14 -1.43 7.26
N ILE A 144 7.47 -0.40 7.80
CA ILE A 144 6.16 0.05 7.33
C ILE A 144 6.28 0.61 5.92
N LYS A 145 7.28 1.46 5.64
CA LYS A 145 7.53 1.98 4.29
C LYS A 145 7.82 0.87 3.28
N LEU A 146 8.53 -0.18 3.67
CA LEU A 146 8.78 -1.34 2.81
C LEU A 146 7.50 -2.13 2.56
N ALA A 147 6.70 -2.37 3.60
CA ALA A 147 5.41 -3.03 3.49
C ALA A 147 4.44 -2.25 2.60
N ASP A 148 4.38 -0.92 2.75
CA ASP A 148 3.56 -0.04 1.89
C ASP A 148 4.04 -0.06 0.44
N LYS A 149 5.36 -0.05 0.20
CA LYS A 149 5.91 -0.20 -1.15
C LYS A 149 5.57 -1.55 -1.77
N GLN A 150 5.62 -2.64 -1.00
CA GLN A 150 5.22 -3.95 -1.47
C GLN A 150 3.71 -4.04 -1.73
N ALA A 151 2.88 -3.47 -0.86
CA ALA A 151 1.43 -3.44 -1.03
C ALA A 151 1.02 -2.60 -2.26
N THR A 152 1.65 -1.45 -2.47
CA THR A 152 1.42 -0.61 -3.65
C THR A 152 1.90 -1.28 -4.93
N ALA A 153 3.07 -1.94 -4.91
CA ALA A 153 3.56 -2.74 -6.05
C ALA A 153 2.62 -3.91 -6.38
N ALA A 154 2.18 -4.66 -5.37
CA ALA A 154 1.24 -5.78 -5.56
C ALA A 154 -0.11 -5.30 -6.09
N THR A 155 -0.59 -4.14 -5.62
CA THR A 155 -1.83 -3.53 -6.12
C THR A 155 -1.67 -3.07 -7.57
N LEU A 156 -0.54 -2.46 -7.92
CA LEU A 156 -0.23 -2.05 -9.29
C LEU A 156 -0.13 -3.26 -10.23
N GLU A 157 0.57 -4.31 -9.81
CA GLU A 157 0.69 -5.56 -10.56
C GLU A 157 -0.67 -6.19 -10.82
N LYS A 158 -1.52 -6.26 -9.79
CA LYS A 158 -2.89 -6.76 -9.93
C LYS A 158 -3.72 -5.90 -10.89
N ASN A 159 -3.67 -4.58 -10.77
CA ASN A 159 -4.42 -3.68 -11.66
C ASN A 159 -3.95 -3.82 -13.12
N ASN A 160 -2.65 -3.96 -13.35
CA ASN A 160 -2.09 -4.20 -14.68
C ASN A 160 -2.55 -5.54 -15.24
N LYS A 161 -2.56 -6.58 -14.40
CA LYS A 161 -3.04 -7.91 -14.75
C LYS A 161 -4.51 -7.88 -15.17
N ASP A 162 -5.36 -7.29 -14.33
CA ASP A 162 -6.80 -7.16 -14.57
C ASP A 162 -7.09 -6.35 -15.84
N TYR A 163 -6.29 -5.30 -16.10
CA TYR A 163 -6.36 -4.51 -17.33
C TYR A 163 -6.01 -5.30 -18.59
N ILE A 164 -4.93 -6.10 -18.55
CA ILE A 164 -4.51 -6.93 -19.68
C ILE A 164 -5.56 -8.01 -19.95
N GLU A 165 -6.06 -8.69 -18.92
CA GLU A 165 -7.11 -9.70 -19.05
C GLU A 165 -8.41 -9.09 -19.60
N SER A 166 -8.79 -7.90 -19.13
CA SER A 166 -9.91 -7.13 -19.68
C SER A 166 -9.77 -6.87 -21.18
N LYS A 167 -8.58 -6.44 -21.62
CA LYS A 167 -8.29 -6.20 -23.05
C LYS A 167 -8.30 -7.47 -23.88
N ILE A 168 -7.81 -8.59 -23.36
CA ILE A 168 -7.86 -9.88 -24.05
C ILE A 168 -9.32 -10.33 -24.21
N ASN A 169 -10.11 -10.21 -23.14
CA ASN A 169 -11.51 -10.64 -23.13
C ASN A 169 -12.44 -9.79 -24.01
N SER A 170 -12.04 -8.57 -24.37
CA SER A 170 -12.81 -7.73 -25.30
C SER A 170 -12.54 -8.05 -26.78
N LEU A 171 -11.52 -8.87 -27.08
CA LEU A 171 -11.28 -9.38 -28.43
C LEU A 171 -12.21 -10.54 -28.75
N ASP A 172 -12.57 -10.67 -30.03
CA ASP A 172 -13.30 -11.84 -30.51
C ASP A 172 -12.44 -13.11 -30.39
N LYS A 173 -12.96 -14.14 -29.70
CA LYS A 173 -12.24 -15.39 -29.41
C LYS A 173 -11.87 -16.17 -30.68
N SER A 174 -12.61 -16.00 -31.77
CA SER A 174 -12.26 -16.60 -33.07
C SER A 174 -11.19 -15.83 -33.84
N SER A 175 -10.79 -14.64 -33.39
CA SER A 175 -9.81 -13.83 -34.11
C SER A 175 -8.37 -14.28 -33.83
N GLY A 176 -7.50 -14.22 -34.84
CA GLY A 176 -6.06 -14.41 -34.66
C GLY A 176 -5.47 -13.46 -33.61
N LYS A 177 -6.00 -12.23 -33.55
CA LYS A 177 -5.64 -11.22 -32.55
C LYS A 177 -5.84 -11.70 -31.10
N TYR A 178 -6.92 -12.44 -30.83
CA TYR A 178 -7.15 -13.04 -29.51
C TYR A 178 -6.11 -14.11 -29.20
N LEU A 179 -5.86 -15.03 -30.14
CA LEU A 179 -4.91 -16.13 -29.95
C LEU A 179 -3.48 -15.63 -29.66
N VAL A 180 -3.05 -14.59 -30.38
CA VAL A 180 -1.73 -13.97 -30.17
C VAL A 180 -1.68 -13.23 -28.83
N ALA A 181 -2.72 -12.47 -28.48
CA ALA A 181 -2.77 -11.76 -27.22
C ALA A 181 -2.80 -12.68 -26.00
N GLU A 182 -3.57 -13.77 -26.07
CA GLU A 182 -3.65 -14.76 -25.02
C GLU A 182 -2.32 -15.51 -24.83
N ASN A 183 -1.66 -15.93 -25.93
CA ASN A 183 -0.38 -16.64 -25.85
C ASN A 183 0.73 -15.76 -25.29
N ILE A 184 0.86 -14.51 -25.77
CA ILE A 184 1.89 -13.59 -25.28
C ILE A 184 1.69 -13.30 -23.78
N TYR A 185 0.45 -13.08 -23.36
CA TYR A 185 0.16 -12.85 -21.95
C TYR A 185 0.43 -14.09 -21.08
N LYS A 186 0.05 -15.30 -21.53
CA LYS A 186 0.35 -16.55 -20.80
C LYS A 186 1.84 -16.85 -20.69
N GLN A 187 2.63 -16.53 -21.71
CA GLN A 187 4.07 -16.82 -21.74
C GLN A 187 4.93 -15.74 -21.08
N HIS A 188 4.52 -14.47 -21.20
CA HIS A 188 5.37 -13.33 -20.83
C HIS A 188 4.71 -12.37 -19.83
N GLY A 189 3.43 -12.54 -19.49
CA GLY A 189 2.74 -11.70 -18.50
C GLY A 189 2.53 -10.24 -18.94
N VAL A 190 2.72 -9.93 -20.22
CA VAL A 190 2.66 -8.55 -20.76
C VAL A 190 1.66 -8.45 -21.90
N TRP A 191 1.22 -7.22 -22.20
CA TRP A 191 0.40 -6.94 -23.36
C TRP A 191 1.20 -7.05 -24.67
N VAL A 192 0.52 -7.38 -25.76
CA VAL A 192 1.13 -7.59 -27.09
C VAL A 192 1.95 -6.40 -27.57
N ASP A 193 1.44 -5.17 -27.42
CA ASP A 193 2.14 -3.98 -27.91
C ASP A 193 3.42 -3.72 -27.12
N ASP A 194 3.42 -4.00 -25.81
CA ASP A 194 4.60 -3.86 -24.95
C ASP A 194 5.64 -4.94 -25.26
N TYR A 195 5.19 -6.18 -25.47
CA TYR A 195 6.05 -7.27 -25.94
C TYR A 195 6.74 -6.91 -27.26
N ILE A 196 5.98 -6.41 -28.24
CA ILE A 196 6.51 -5.96 -29.53
C ILE A 196 7.47 -4.79 -29.35
N ALA A 197 7.18 -3.82 -28.47
CA ALA A 197 8.07 -2.69 -28.21
C ALA A 197 9.41 -3.13 -27.61
N VAL A 198 9.41 -4.10 -26.68
CA VAL A 198 10.64 -4.70 -26.14
C VAL A 198 11.40 -5.45 -27.22
N GLN A 199 10.70 -6.23 -28.05
CA GLN A 199 11.32 -6.97 -29.15
C GLN A 199 11.90 -6.06 -30.24
N LYS A 200 11.26 -4.92 -30.53
CA LYS A 200 11.80 -3.89 -31.42
C LYS A 200 13.09 -3.28 -30.88
N LYS A 201 13.24 -3.13 -29.55
CA LYS A 201 14.48 -2.66 -28.93
C LYS A 201 15.59 -3.71 -28.98
N SER A 202 15.29 -4.98 -28.73
CA SER A 202 16.29 -6.06 -28.78
C SER A 202 16.77 -6.36 -30.21
N CYS A 203 15.90 -6.21 -31.21
CA CYS A 203 16.19 -6.56 -32.62
C CYS A 203 16.13 -5.35 -33.57
N SER A 204 16.51 -4.17 -33.06
CA SER A 204 16.41 -2.89 -33.77
C SER A 204 17.08 -2.90 -35.15
N ARG A 205 18.23 -3.57 -35.29
CA ARG A 205 18.97 -3.65 -36.56
C ARG A 205 18.19 -4.36 -37.66
N GLU A 206 17.59 -5.51 -37.36
CA GLU A 206 16.82 -6.29 -38.33
C GLU A 206 15.48 -5.62 -38.64
N PHE A 207 14.90 -4.92 -37.66
CA PHE A 207 13.67 -4.15 -37.87
C PHE A 207 13.90 -2.96 -38.82
N ASN A 208 14.99 -2.23 -38.64
CA ASN A 208 15.38 -1.14 -39.53
C ASN A 208 15.70 -1.63 -40.96
N ARG A 209 16.24 -2.84 -41.11
CA ARG A 209 16.45 -3.47 -42.43
C ARG A 209 15.13 -3.77 -43.13
N LEU A 210 14.12 -4.26 -42.42
CA LEU A 210 12.79 -4.49 -42.99
C LEU A 210 12.14 -3.18 -43.43
N LEU A 211 12.22 -2.12 -42.61
CA LEU A 211 11.71 -0.80 -42.98
C LEU A 211 12.38 -0.27 -44.26
N ALA A 212 13.70 -0.36 -44.35
CA ALA A 212 14.44 0.05 -45.54
C ALA A 212 14.06 -0.76 -46.78
N ALA A 213 13.87 -2.08 -46.63
CA ALA A 213 13.46 -2.96 -47.72
C ALA A 213 12.03 -2.66 -48.22
N ASN A 214 11.10 -2.35 -47.30
CA ASN A 214 9.73 -1.93 -47.65
C ASN A 214 9.74 -0.59 -48.39
N ALA A 215 10.46 0.41 -47.90
CA ALA A 215 10.56 1.71 -48.56
C ALA A 215 11.19 1.60 -49.96
N ALA A 216 12.21 0.76 -50.12
CA ALA A 216 12.81 0.48 -51.43
C ALA A 216 11.83 -0.24 -52.38
N SER A 217 10.99 -1.14 -51.85
CA SER A 217 9.93 -1.80 -52.64
C SER A 217 8.87 -0.81 -53.10
N GLU A 218 8.44 0.14 -52.25
CA GLU A 218 7.49 1.18 -52.64
C GLU A 218 8.04 2.05 -53.77
N GLN A 219 9.30 2.49 -53.65
CA GLN A 219 9.99 3.26 -54.70
C GLN A 219 10.12 2.46 -56.01
N ALA A 220 10.42 1.16 -55.94
CA ALA A 220 10.52 0.31 -57.13
C ALA A 220 9.17 0.14 -57.84
N ILE A 221 8.08 0.02 -57.08
CA ILE A 221 6.71 -0.05 -57.61
C ILE A 221 6.29 1.29 -58.23
N GLU A 222 6.57 2.40 -57.56
CA GLU A 222 6.29 3.74 -58.06
C GLU A 222 7.03 4.01 -59.38
N TYR A 223 8.33 3.73 -59.42
CA TYR A 223 9.14 3.83 -60.63
C TYR A 223 8.62 2.94 -61.77
N TRP A 224 8.18 1.72 -61.46
CA TRP A 224 7.57 0.83 -62.43
C TRP A 224 6.27 1.42 -63.00
N ASN A 225 5.41 1.97 -62.14
CA ASN A 225 4.17 2.62 -62.55
C ASN A 225 4.43 3.83 -63.46
N GLU A 226 5.35 4.72 -63.08
CA GLU A 226 5.73 5.89 -63.88
C GLU A 226 6.28 5.50 -65.25
N THR A 227 7.14 4.48 -65.29
CA THR A 227 7.73 3.96 -66.52
C THR A 227 6.67 3.31 -67.41
N SER A 228 5.77 2.52 -66.82
CA SER A 228 4.64 1.90 -67.51
C SER A 228 3.71 2.94 -68.14
N ASP A 229 3.38 4.00 -67.41
CA ASP A 229 2.54 5.10 -67.89
C ASP A 229 3.21 5.85 -69.05
N SER A 230 4.53 6.10 -68.95
CA SER A 230 5.31 6.76 -70.01
C SER A 230 5.35 5.93 -71.31
N LEU A 231 5.59 4.63 -71.19
CA LEU A 231 5.58 3.70 -72.33
C LEU A 231 4.21 3.64 -73.00
N THR A 232 3.14 3.57 -72.19
CA THR A 232 1.76 3.56 -72.67
C THR A 232 1.43 4.83 -73.46
N ARG A 233 1.83 6.01 -72.95
CA ARG A 233 1.65 7.30 -73.67
C ARG A 233 2.43 7.36 -74.99
N SER A 234 3.53 6.63 -75.09
CA SER A 234 4.37 6.56 -76.27
C SER A 234 3.93 5.48 -77.28
N GLY A 235 2.82 4.77 -77.00
CA GLY A 235 2.30 3.69 -77.86
C GLY A 235 3.09 2.38 -77.77
N VAL A 236 3.98 2.24 -76.78
CA VAL A 236 4.79 1.03 -76.55
C VAL A 236 4.18 0.24 -75.38
N SER A 237 4.10 -1.09 -75.52
CA SER A 237 3.62 -1.93 -74.44
C SER A 237 4.56 -1.85 -73.22
N PRO A 238 4.06 -1.60 -72.00
CA PRO A 238 4.84 -1.67 -70.76
C PRO A 238 5.51 -3.03 -70.51
N PHE A 239 5.01 -4.07 -71.19
CA PHE A 239 5.49 -5.44 -71.08
C PHE A 239 6.50 -5.83 -72.17
N ALA A 240 6.90 -4.88 -73.01
CA ALA A 240 7.90 -5.11 -74.05
C ALA A 240 9.23 -5.60 -73.44
N GLY A 241 9.78 -6.68 -74.00
CA GLY A 241 11.00 -7.31 -73.47
C GLY A 241 10.80 -8.24 -72.26
N GLY A 242 9.56 -8.60 -71.91
CA GLY A 242 9.28 -9.58 -70.86
C GLY A 242 9.29 -9.03 -69.43
N ARG A 243 9.35 -7.70 -69.27
CA ARG A 243 9.19 -7.03 -67.98
C ARG A 243 7.72 -7.04 -67.56
N SER A 244 7.46 -7.37 -66.31
CA SER A 244 6.14 -7.32 -65.67
C SER A 244 6.35 -7.09 -64.18
N PRO A 245 5.33 -6.68 -63.41
CA PRO A 245 5.47 -6.49 -61.97
C PRO A 245 6.03 -7.71 -61.23
N THR A 246 5.82 -8.92 -61.77
CA THR A 246 6.28 -10.18 -61.19
C THR A 246 7.64 -10.64 -61.73
N THR A 247 8.12 -10.05 -62.83
CA THR A 247 9.39 -10.38 -63.48
C THR A 247 10.39 -9.23 -63.51
N ASP A 248 10.02 -8.06 -62.99
CA ASP A 248 10.91 -6.91 -62.93
C ASP A 248 12.04 -7.16 -61.91
N PRO A 249 13.32 -7.00 -62.31
CA PRO A 249 14.46 -7.32 -61.44
C PRO A 249 14.49 -6.51 -60.14
N ASP A 250 14.06 -5.25 -60.17
CA ASP A 250 14.13 -4.35 -59.01
C ASP A 250 13.00 -4.68 -58.01
N ILE A 251 11.81 -5.03 -58.52
CA ILE A 251 10.70 -5.52 -57.70
C ILE A 251 11.02 -6.90 -57.11
N GLN A 252 11.64 -7.81 -57.88
CA GLN A 252 12.05 -9.12 -57.37
C GLN A 252 13.15 -9.00 -56.30
N ARG A 253 14.11 -8.10 -56.49
CA ARG A 253 15.18 -7.85 -55.53
C ARG A 253 14.62 -7.35 -54.20
N THR A 254 13.77 -6.31 -54.23
CA THR A 254 13.15 -5.76 -53.02
C THR A 254 12.22 -6.77 -52.34
N SER A 255 11.47 -7.58 -53.08
CA SER A 255 10.68 -8.69 -52.54
C SER A 255 11.54 -9.74 -51.80
N ASN A 256 12.71 -10.08 -52.36
CA ASN A 256 13.64 -11.00 -51.71
C ASN A 256 14.29 -10.39 -50.47
N ASP A 257 14.62 -9.10 -50.49
CA ASP A 257 15.17 -8.37 -49.34
C ASP A 257 14.16 -8.29 -48.19
N ILE A 258 12.87 -8.05 -48.50
CA ILE A 258 11.76 -8.09 -47.52
C ILE A 258 11.66 -9.50 -46.91
N ARG A 259 11.68 -10.54 -47.74
CA ARG A 259 11.58 -11.94 -47.28
C ARG A 259 12.76 -12.33 -46.40
N PHE A 260 13.96 -11.90 -46.77
CA PHE A 260 15.16 -12.12 -45.98
C PHE A 260 15.10 -11.38 -44.64
N ALA A 261 14.72 -10.10 -44.63
CA ALA A 261 14.57 -9.31 -43.41
C ALA A 261 13.52 -9.90 -42.47
N ARG A 262 12.40 -10.41 -43.01
CA ARG A 262 11.39 -11.15 -42.24
C ARG A 262 11.97 -12.41 -41.59
N SER A 263 12.71 -13.22 -42.34
CA SER A 263 13.38 -14.42 -41.78
C SER A 263 14.38 -14.08 -40.68
N GLN A 264 15.12 -12.96 -40.80
CA GLN A 264 16.02 -12.52 -39.73
C GLN A 264 15.26 -12.10 -38.47
N LEU A 265 14.10 -11.44 -38.61
CA LEU A 265 13.24 -11.06 -37.49
C LEU A 265 12.62 -12.29 -36.80
N GLU A 266 12.25 -13.32 -37.56
CA GLU A 266 11.81 -14.62 -37.02
C GLU A 266 12.92 -15.30 -36.22
N ASN A 267 14.15 -15.35 -36.76
CA ASN A 267 15.33 -15.90 -36.07
C ASN A 267 15.70 -15.10 -34.81
N CYS A 268 15.36 -13.82 -34.80
CA CYS A 268 15.50 -12.93 -33.65
C CYS A 268 14.42 -13.14 -32.57
N GLY A 269 13.45 -14.03 -32.78
CA GLY A 269 12.41 -14.39 -31.80
C GLY A 269 11.12 -13.57 -31.92
N ILE A 270 10.93 -12.81 -32.99
CA ILE A 270 9.67 -12.10 -33.25
C ILE A 270 8.69 -13.03 -33.98
N ALA A 271 7.81 -13.67 -33.23
CA ALA A 271 6.68 -14.41 -33.79
C ALA A 271 5.55 -13.44 -34.23
N HIS A 272 4.77 -13.82 -35.25
CA HIS A 272 3.57 -13.10 -35.75
C HIS A 272 3.81 -11.83 -36.59
N LEU A 273 4.91 -11.76 -37.37
CA LEU A 273 5.21 -10.65 -38.29
C LEU A 273 4.09 -10.30 -39.28
N ASN A 274 3.31 -11.28 -39.73
CA ASN A 274 2.19 -11.05 -40.66
C ASN A 274 0.99 -10.33 -40.01
N GLU A 275 0.86 -10.36 -38.67
CA GLU A 275 -0.18 -9.60 -37.95
C GLU A 275 0.27 -8.16 -37.61
N ILE A 276 1.59 -7.93 -37.62
CA ILE A 276 2.21 -6.61 -37.47
C ILE A 276 1.94 -5.72 -38.71
N GLU A 277 1.72 -6.34 -39.88
CA GLU A 277 1.46 -5.69 -41.18
C GLU A 277 0.23 -4.75 -41.16
N HIS A 278 -0.75 -4.99 -40.28
CA HIS A 278 -1.94 -4.14 -40.12
C HIS A 278 -1.87 -3.11 -38.99
N ARG A 279 -0.83 -3.11 -38.14
CA ARG A 279 -0.67 -2.11 -37.06
C ARG A 279 0.47 -1.13 -37.30
N VAL A 280 1.56 -1.56 -37.94
CA VAL A 280 2.71 -0.67 -38.20
C VAL A 280 2.44 0.31 -39.34
N THR A 281 1.62 -0.09 -40.32
CA THR A 281 1.07 0.82 -41.36
C THR A 281 0.16 1.91 -40.78
N VAL A 282 -0.34 1.75 -39.55
CA VAL A 282 -1.24 2.72 -38.88
C VAL A 282 -0.48 3.59 -37.87
N GLN A 283 0.80 3.32 -37.58
CA GLN A 283 1.56 4.01 -36.53
C GLN A 283 2.80 4.76 -37.00
N THR A 284 2.93 5.03 -38.30
CA THR A 284 3.81 6.08 -38.80
C THR A 284 3.01 7.36 -39.03
N ASP A 285 2.49 7.93 -37.94
CA ASP A 285 2.14 9.35 -37.86
C ASP A 285 2.79 9.91 -36.60
N ASN A 286 3.99 10.46 -36.79
CA ASN A 286 4.60 11.53 -36.01
C ASN A 286 5.45 12.36 -36.97
#